data_AF-A0A9P7BEF8-F1
#
_entry.id   AF-A0A9P7BEF8-F1
#
_cell.length_a   1.000
_cell.length_b   1.000
_cell.length_c   1.000
_cell.angle_alpha   90.00
_cell.angle_beta   90.00
_cell.angle_gamma   90.00
#
_symmetry.space_group_name_H-M   'P 1'
#
loop_
_entity.id
_entity.type
_entity.pdbx_description
1 polymer ?
#
loop_
_entity_poly.entity_id
_entity_poly.type
_entity_poly.pdbx_seq_one_letter_code
_entity_poly.pdbx_strand_id
1 'polypeptide(L)'
;MGEELKIFPNGGINNIKIGWTLYEVIQKLAENNDDDDSGIEFKFNDNLNFIIVYLREKNINLIFESFSQRLILIEIKLNYTNININKFKYKNEIINKFNFKLIYNRYFGPTCEGYYENENGFYFLSYCGISFKFNNIFESKISNEILNTMNKDLNCSSIFIYQSTSDETNNSDNETNNNNFLWMNYSKNLSNTLKIKPSIEYLNSLNKLIPSINEINNKNQIKIEYSIYNYEIKDNIEFKFFNHPLNIKFFKIKFGITTMQEIIKIFGFPQDTILKRKSRLNDIQMKKFKL
;
A
#
# COMPACT_ATOMS: atom_id res chain seq x y z
N MET A 1 7.14 -1.33 -27.62
CA MET A 1 7.85 -0.28 -26.83
C MET A 1 7.41 -0.45 -25.38
N GLY A 2 8.33 -0.48 -24.42
CA GLY A 2 7.97 -0.66 -23.00
C GLY A 2 7.18 0.54 -22.47
N GLU A 3 6.15 0.27 -21.67
CA GLU A 3 5.34 1.29 -20.99
C GLU A 3 6.20 2.09 -20.00
N GLU A 4 6.07 3.42 -19.97
CA GLU A 4 6.73 4.26 -18.98
C GLU A 4 5.96 4.21 -17.65
N LEU A 5 6.66 3.93 -16.55
CA LEU A 5 6.07 3.88 -15.20
C LEU A 5 6.32 5.20 -14.47
N LYS A 6 5.27 5.99 -14.28
CA LYS A 6 5.28 7.26 -13.55
C LYS A 6 5.19 7.01 -12.04
N ILE A 7 6.14 7.56 -11.29
CA ILE A 7 6.20 7.50 -9.83
C ILE A 7 5.55 8.75 -9.24
N PHE A 8 4.59 8.57 -8.34
CA PHE A 8 3.90 9.63 -7.62
C PHE A 8 4.17 9.47 -6.10
N PRO A 9 5.06 10.28 -5.50
CA PRO A 9 5.26 10.28 -4.04
C PRO A 9 3.94 10.52 -3.30
N ASN A 10 3.71 9.85 -2.17
CA ASN A 10 2.43 9.84 -1.44
C ASN A 10 1.21 9.39 -2.26
N GLY A 11 1.40 8.83 -3.46
CA GLY A 11 0.31 8.53 -4.38
C GLY A 11 0.31 7.09 -4.82
N GLY A 12 1.42 6.64 -5.41
CA GLY A 12 1.56 5.30 -5.95
C GLY A 12 2.37 5.29 -7.26
N ILE A 13 2.03 4.37 -8.16
CA ILE A 13 2.72 4.19 -9.44
C ILE A 13 1.73 4.00 -10.59
N ASN A 14 1.89 4.75 -11.68
CA ASN A 14 0.92 4.83 -12.78
C ASN A 14 -0.51 4.99 -12.26
N ASN A 15 -1.36 3.99 -12.53
CA ASN A 15 -2.77 3.99 -12.19
C ASN A 15 -3.04 3.27 -10.87
N ILE A 16 -2.02 2.73 -10.19
CA ILE A 16 -2.14 2.03 -8.93
C ILE A 16 -1.82 2.99 -7.80
N LYS A 17 -2.71 3.10 -6.82
CA LYS A 17 -2.60 4.08 -5.72
C LYS A 17 -2.50 3.40 -4.36
N ILE A 18 -1.68 3.98 -3.48
CA ILE A 18 -1.58 3.60 -2.06
C ILE A 18 -2.95 3.78 -1.40
N GLY A 19 -3.40 2.77 -0.67
CA GLY A 19 -4.69 2.74 0.02
C GLY A 19 -5.79 1.98 -0.73
N TRP A 20 -5.61 1.67 -2.02
CA TRP A 20 -6.51 0.78 -2.78
C TRP A 20 -6.50 -0.63 -2.21
N THR A 21 -7.65 -1.28 -2.27
CA THR A 21 -7.80 -2.69 -1.92
C THR A 21 -7.12 -3.59 -2.95
N LEU A 22 -6.78 -4.81 -2.53
CA LEU A 22 -6.24 -5.84 -3.40
C LEU A 22 -7.15 -6.09 -4.60
N TYR A 23 -8.47 -6.10 -4.38
CA TYR A 23 -9.46 -6.25 -5.45
C TYR A 23 -9.35 -5.15 -6.51
N GLU A 24 -9.33 -3.88 -6.10
CA GLU A 24 -9.21 -2.75 -7.02
C GLU A 24 -7.90 -2.79 -7.80
N VAL A 25 -6.80 -3.15 -7.14
CA VAL A 25 -5.50 -3.26 -7.81
C VAL A 25 -5.50 -4.39 -8.82
N ILE A 26 -6.02 -5.58 -8.48
CA ILE A 26 -6.08 -6.71 -9.40
C ILE A 26 -7.00 -6.40 -10.58
N GLN A 27 -8.17 -5.80 -10.34
CA GLN A 27 -9.05 -5.33 -11.42
C GLN A 27 -8.31 -4.34 -12.33
N LYS A 28 -7.58 -3.39 -11.75
CA LYS A 28 -6.84 -2.40 -12.54
C LYS A 28 -5.69 -3.01 -13.33
N LEU A 29 -5.03 -4.04 -12.79
CA LEU A 29 -4.00 -4.79 -13.50
C LEU A 29 -4.61 -5.58 -14.67
N ALA A 30 -5.75 -6.24 -14.45
CA ALA A 30 -6.47 -6.97 -15.49
C ALA A 30 -6.95 -6.05 -16.63
N GLU A 31 -7.36 -4.82 -16.33
CA GLU A 31 -7.73 -3.83 -17.37
C GLU A 31 -6.58 -3.41 -18.29
N ASN A 32 -5.32 -3.48 -17.81
CA ASN A 32 -4.16 -3.05 -18.59
C ASN A 32 -3.41 -4.22 -19.25
N ASN A 33 -3.71 -5.46 -18.86
CA ASN A 33 -3.06 -6.66 -19.37
C ASN A 33 -4.04 -7.37 -20.31
N ASP A 34 -3.76 -7.30 -21.62
CA ASP A 34 -4.68 -7.74 -22.68
C ASP A 34 -4.95 -9.24 -22.74
N ASP A 35 -4.35 -10.13 -21.92
CA ASP A 35 -4.85 -11.51 -21.67
C ASP A 35 -3.93 -12.41 -20.80
N ASP A 36 -2.69 -12.01 -20.48
CA ASP A 36 -1.75 -12.88 -19.75
C ASP A 36 -1.50 -12.44 -18.30
N ASP A 37 -2.07 -13.18 -17.34
CA ASP A 37 -1.76 -13.12 -15.90
C ASP A 37 -0.31 -13.56 -15.57
N SER A 38 0.52 -13.86 -16.57
CA SER A 38 1.82 -14.57 -16.47
C SER A 38 2.91 -13.85 -15.64
N GLY A 39 2.65 -12.63 -15.20
CA GLY A 39 3.59 -11.80 -14.43
C GLY A 39 3.25 -11.59 -12.96
N ILE A 40 2.12 -12.08 -12.46
CA ILE A 40 1.64 -11.80 -11.10
C ILE A 40 1.95 -12.98 -10.16
N GLU A 41 2.74 -12.73 -9.11
CA GLU A 41 3.02 -13.70 -8.05
C GLU A 41 2.48 -13.21 -6.71
N PHE A 42 1.75 -14.06 -5.99
CA PHE A 42 1.37 -13.81 -4.61
C PHE A 42 2.40 -14.45 -3.67
N LYS A 43 2.96 -13.64 -2.78
CA LYS A 43 3.88 -14.07 -1.73
C LYS A 43 3.24 -13.77 -0.39
N PHE A 44 3.10 -14.81 0.41
CA PHE A 44 2.61 -14.73 1.78
C PHE A 44 3.79 -14.91 2.72
N ASN A 45 3.81 -14.16 3.80
CA ASN A 45 4.78 -14.35 4.87
C ASN A 45 4.00 -14.59 6.16
N ASP A 46 3.98 -15.83 6.65
CA ASP A 46 3.15 -16.19 7.80
C ASP A 46 3.50 -15.40 9.08
N ASN A 47 4.73 -14.86 9.15
CA ASN A 47 5.18 -14.08 10.30
C ASN A 47 4.77 -12.60 10.21
N LEU A 48 4.41 -12.13 9.03
CA LEU A 48 4.15 -10.72 8.76
C LEU A 48 2.74 -10.60 8.21
N ASN A 49 1.90 -9.75 8.81
CA ASN A 49 0.51 -9.55 8.42
C ASN A 49 0.37 -8.79 7.07
N PHE A 50 1.11 -9.20 6.03
CA PHE A 50 1.10 -8.60 4.70
C PHE A 50 0.91 -9.66 3.61
N ILE A 51 0.32 -9.23 2.51
CA ILE A 51 0.26 -9.95 1.25
C ILE A 51 1.14 -9.17 0.27
N ILE A 52 2.09 -9.85 -0.38
CA ILE A 52 2.92 -9.21 -1.40
C ILE A 52 2.46 -9.71 -2.76
N VAL A 53 2.00 -8.78 -3.61
CA VAL A 53 1.75 -9.03 -5.03
C VAL A 53 2.96 -8.55 -5.80
N TYR A 54 3.76 -9.50 -6.29
CA TYR A 54 4.96 -9.23 -7.06
C TYR A 54 4.65 -9.23 -8.55
N LEU A 55 4.85 -8.08 -9.19
CA LEU A 55 4.75 -7.88 -10.63
C LEU A 55 6.11 -8.17 -11.26
N ARG A 56 6.34 -9.42 -11.67
CA ARG A 56 7.64 -9.94 -12.13
C ARG A 56 8.23 -9.12 -13.26
N GLU A 57 7.42 -8.80 -14.27
CA GLU A 57 7.85 -8.03 -15.45
C GLU A 57 8.20 -6.58 -15.14
N LYS A 58 7.60 -6.04 -14.08
CA LYS A 58 7.83 -4.66 -13.63
C LYS A 58 8.86 -4.57 -12.50
N ASN A 59 9.24 -5.70 -11.90
CA ASN A 59 10.04 -5.81 -10.69
C ASN A 59 9.51 -4.95 -9.54
N ILE A 60 8.18 -4.99 -9.36
CA ILE A 60 7.46 -4.22 -8.35
C ILE A 60 6.83 -5.16 -7.35
N ASN A 61 7.06 -4.89 -6.07
CA ASN A 61 6.35 -5.46 -4.95
C ASN A 61 5.24 -4.49 -4.54
N LEU A 62 3.99 -4.92 -4.66
CA LEU A 62 2.83 -4.25 -4.08
C LEU A 62 2.52 -4.94 -2.74
N ILE A 63 2.74 -4.23 -1.64
CA ILE A 63 2.64 -4.78 -0.30
C ILE A 63 1.32 -4.32 0.29
N PHE A 64 0.44 -5.29 0.56
CA PHE A 64 -0.88 -5.08 1.14
C PHE A 64 -0.89 -5.51 2.59
N GLU A 65 -1.64 -4.82 3.42
CA GLU A 65 -1.95 -5.28 4.77
C GLU A 65 -2.95 -6.46 4.71
N SER A 66 -2.75 -7.54 5.46
CA SER A 66 -3.48 -8.81 5.24
C SER A 66 -4.97 -8.78 5.61
N PHE A 67 -5.37 -7.98 6.60
CA PHE A 67 -6.73 -7.94 7.13
C PHE A 67 -7.67 -7.09 6.27
N SER A 68 -7.31 -5.82 6.03
CA SER A 68 -8.05 -4.89 5.19
C SER A 68 -7.72 -5.03 3.71
N GLN A 69 -6.65 -5.76 3.38
CA GLN A 69 -6.16 -5.95 2.00
C GLN A 69 -5.87 -4.63 1.29
N ARG A 70 -5.46 -3.59 2.02
CA ARG A 70 -5.15 -2.28 1.44
C ARG A 70 -3.67 -2.17 1.09
N LEU A 71 -3.37 -1.59 -0.06
CA LEU A 71 -2.01 -1.36 -0.55
C LEU A 71 -1.33 -0.33 0.35
N ILE A 72 -0.33 -0.77 1.11
CA ILE A 72 0.33 0.07 2.11
C ILE A 72 1.69 0.57 1.66
N LEU A 73 2.37 -0.18 0.80
CA LEU A 73 3.72 0.14 0.39
C LEU A 73 3.96 -0.40 -1.01
N ILE A 74 4.62 0.38 -1.85
CA ILE A 74 5.10 -0.07 -3.15
C ILE A 74 6.62 -0.05 -3.11
N GLU A 75 7.25 -1.18 -3.42
CA GLU A 75 8.69 -1.30 -3.57
C GLU A 75 9.02 -1.58 -5.04
N ILE A 76 9.80 -0.70 -5.65
CA ILE A 76 10.36 -0.88 -7.00
C ILE A 76 11.80 -1.35 -6.83
N LYS A 77 12.12 -2.56 -7.32
CA LYS A 77 13.48 -3.10 -7.25
C LYS A 77 14.27 -2.75 -8.51
N LEU A 78 15.46 -2.18 -8.33
CA LEU A 78 16.28 -1.69 -9.44
C LEU A 78 17.51 -2.57 -9.75
N ASN A 79 17.96 -3.38 -8.79
CA ASN A 79 19.23 -4.12 -8.89
C ASN A 79 19.17 -5.47 -9.62
N TYR A 80 18.08 -5.80 -10.33
CA TYR A 80 18.00 -7.06 -11.08
C TYR A 80 18.51 -6.88 -12.51
N THR A 81 19.69 -7.44 -12.78
CA THR A 81 20.53 -7.21 -13.97
C THR A 81 19.97 -7.69 -15.31
N ASN A 82 18.84 -8.40 -15.32
CA ASN A 82 18.41 -9.16 -16.52
C ASN A 82 17.02 -8.77 -17.05
N ILE A 83 16.35 -7.79 -16.43
CA ILE A 83 15.02 -7.35 -16.88
C ILE A 83 15.21 -6.02 -17.60
N ASN A 84 14.69 -5.90 -18.82
CA ASN A 84 14.57 -4.64 -19.54
C ASN A 84 13.91 -3.63 -18.59
N ILE A 85 14.72 -2.78 -17.96
CA ILE A 85 14.27 -1.91 -16.89
C ILE A 85 13.24 -0.99 -17.52
N ASN A 86 11.99 -1.14 -17.09
CA ASN A 86 10.92 -0.23 -17.50
C ASN A 86 11.41 1.20 -17.26
N LYS A 87 11.12 2.09 -18.21
CA LYS A 87 11.50 3.49 -18.08
C LYS A 87 10.67 4.10 -16.96
N PHE A 88 11.31 4.38 -15.83
CA PHE A 88 10.66 5.07 -14.72
C PHE A 88 10.69 6.57 -14.98
N LYS A 89 9.54 7.22 -14.82
CA LYS A 89 9.40 8.66 -14.93
C LYS A 89 9.14 9.26 -13.55
N TYR A 90 10.02 10.14 -13.11
CA TYR A 90 9.88 10.86 -11.85
C TYR A 90 10.12 12.36 -12.08
N LYS A 91 9.23 13.22 -11.57
CA LYS A 91 9.23 14.67 -11.85
C LYS A 91 9.40 15.01 -13.34
N ASN A 92 8.67 14.29 -14.19
CA ASN A 92 8.70 14.38 -15.66
C ASN A 92 9.97 13.94 -16.38
N GLU A 93 10.92 13.35 -15.67
CA GLU A 93 12.18 12.89 -16.24
C GLU A 93 12.25 11.38 -16.28
N ILE A 94 12.72 10.85 -17.40
CA ILE A 94 13.00 9.43 -17.53
C ILE A 94 14.34 9.16 -16.84
N ILE A 95 14.30 8.38 -15.77
CA ILE A 95 15.48 8.04 -15.00
C ILE A 95 15.94 6.65 -15.42
N ASN A 96 16.98 6.61 -16.25
CA ASN A 96 17.59 5.35 -16.68
C ASN A 96 18.48 4.74 -15.59
N LYS A 97 19.01 5.58 -14.69
CA LYS A 97 19.91 5.16 -13.60
C LYS A 97 19.64 6.03 -12.38
N PHE A 98 19.18 5.40 -11.31
CA PHE A 98 19.04 6.04 -10.01
C PHE A 98 20.37 5.87 -9.26
N ASN A 99 21.25 6.89 -9.32
CA ASN A 99 22.44 6.93 -8.47
C ASN A 99 22.28 7.96 -7.36
N PHE A 100 23.07 7.80 -6.29
CA PHE A 100 22.98 8.65 -5.11
C PHE A 100 23.17 10.12 -5.45
N LYS A 101 24.24 10.47 -6.17
CA LYS A 101 24.57 11.86 -6.50
C LYS A 101 23.47 12.55 -7.30
N LEU A 102 22.87 11.87 -8.27
CA LEU A 102 21.77 12.40 -9.07
C LEU A 102 20.55 12.62 -8.18
N ILE A 103 20.16 11.62 -7.38
CA ILE A 103 19.00 11.72 -6.50
C ILE A 103 19.18 12.88 -5.52
N TYR A 104 20.30 12.87 -4.79
CA TYR A 104 20.62 13.83 -3.75
C TYR A 104 20.67 15.26 -4.30
N ASN A 105 21.52 15.50 -5.31
CA ASN A 105 21.75 16.86 -5.82
C ASN A 105 20.54 17.42 -6.59
N ARG A 106 19.73 16.56 -7.25
CA ARG A 106 18.62 17.00 -8.09
C ARG A 106 17.28 17.12 -7.36
N TYR A 107 17.00 16.22 -6.41
CA TYR A 107 15.65 16.10 -5.85
C TYR A 107 15.53 16.42 -4.37
N PHE A 108 16.60 16.27 -3.60
CA PHE A 108 16.59 16.38 -2.14
C PHE A 108 17.30 17.65 -1.66
N GLY A 109 18.44 17.98 -2.27
CA GLY A 109 19.26 19.12 -1.90
C GLY A 109 20.11 18.86 -0.64
N PRO A 110 21.03 19.78 -0.30
CA PRO A 110 22.02 19.60 0.75
C PRO A 110 21.45 19.52 2.17
N THR A 111 20.23 20.02 2.38
CA THR A 111 19.58 20.08 3.69
C THR A 111 18.78 18.82 4.02
N CYS A 112 18.63 17.88 3.08
CA CYS A 112 17.88 16.67 3.35
C CYS A 112 18.82 15.58 3.88
N GLU A 113 18.78 15.36 5.19
CA GLU A 113 19.53 14.29 5.83
C GLU A 113 19.03 12.92 5.34
N GLY A 114 19.95 11.96 5.18
CA GLY A 114 19.62 10.56 4.96
C GLY A 114 19.85 9.70 6.20
N TYR A 115 19.20 8.54 6.24
CA TYR A 115 19.26 7.62 7.36
C TYR A 115 20.17 6.43 7.04
N TYR A 116 21.09 6.11 7.95
CA TYR A 116 21.98 4.96 7.82
C TYR A 116 21.58 3.86 8.82
N GLU A 117 21.33 2.66 8.30
CA GLU A 117 21.09 1.45 9.06
C GLU A 117 22.36 0.58 9.05
N ASN A 118 23.14 0.70 10.13
CA ASN A 118 24.48 0.09 10.25
C ASN A 118 24.46 -1.44 10.09
N GLU A 119 23.45 -2.11 10.64
CA GLU A 119 23.40 -3.58 10.71
C GLU A 119 23.39 -4.23 9.32
N ASN A 120 22.71 -3.60 8.37
CA ASN A 120 22.54 -4.11 7.02
C ASN A 120 23.37 -3.36 5.97
N GLY A 121 24.07 -2.30 6.37
CA GLY A 121 24.76 -1.40 5.45
C GLY A 121 23.79 -0.73 4.47
N PHE A 122 22.59 -0.38 4.92
CA PHE A 122 21.57 0.29 4.12
C PHE A 122 21.56 1.78 4.40
N TYR A 123 21.48 2.59 3.33
CA TYR A 123 21.28 4.02 3.42
C TYR A 123 19.99 4.42 2.74
N PHE A 124 19.23 5.32 3.35
CA PHE A 124 17.93 5.76 2.88
C PHE A 124 17.91 7.27 2.70
N LEU A 125 17.62 7.74 1.49
CA LEU A 125 17.23 9.14 1.22
C LEU A 125 15.72 9.20 1.09
N SER A 126 15.04 9.91 1.99
CA SER A 126 13.57 9.91 2.08
C SER A 126 12.98 11.31 2.05
N TYR A 127 11.99 11.54 1.21
CA TYR A 127 11.35 12.83 1.03
C TYR A 127 9.88 12.61 0.68
N CYS A 128 8.97 13.19 1.45
CA CYS A 128 7.53 13.25 1.18
C CYS A 128 6.92 12.01 0.48
N GLY A 129 6.92 10.85 1.17
CA GLY A 129 6.27 9.63 0.67
C GLY A 129 7.03 8.86 -0.39
N ILE A 130 8.31 9.18 -0.61
CA ILE A 130 9.23 8.36 -1.39
C ILE A 130 10.55 8.17 -0.63
N SER A 131 11.13 6.98 -0.71
CA SER A 131 12.45 6.68 -0.15
C SER A 131 13.31 5.89 -1.13
N PHE A 132 14.59 6.24 -1.22
CA PHE A 132 15.58 5.59 -2.07
C PHE A 132 16.57 4.84 -1.20
N LYS A 133 16.66 3.53 -1.41
CA LYS A 133 17.57 2.64 -0.68
C LYS A 133 18.86 2.42 -1.46
N PHE A 134 19.97 2.47 -0.77
CA PHE A 134 21.31 2.16 -1.26
C PHE A 134 21.91 1.07 -0.37
N ASN A 135 22.54 0.08 -0.99
CA ASN A 135 23.10 -1.07 -0.27
C ASN A 135 24.63 -0.99 -0.21
N ASN A 136 25.23 -1.81 0.65
CA ASN A 136 26.68 -2.03 0.75
C ASN A 136 27.45 -0.76 1.11
N ILE A 137 26.85 0.07 1.96
CA ILE A 137 27.52 1.23 2.53
C ILE A 137 28.00 0.78 3.91
N PHE A 138 29.31 0.55 4.05
CA PHE A 138 29.93 0.06 5.28
C PHE A 138 31.04 1.03 5.69
N GLU A 139 30.64 2.17 6.26
CA GLU A 139 31.58 3.18 6.75
C GLU A 139 31.22 3.60 8.17
N SER A 140 32.24 3.93 8.97
CA SER A 140 32.08 4.26 10.39
C SER A 140 31.48 5.65 10.63
N LYS A 141 31.58 6.55 9.64
CA LYS A 141 30.98 7.88 9.64
C LYS A 141 30.37 8.14 8.28
N ILE A 142 29.05 8.05 8.18
CA ILE A 142 28.33 8.28 6.93
C ILE A 142 27.54 9.57 7.05
N SER A 143 27.88 10.51 6.18
CA SER A 143 27.08 11.70 5.92
C SER A 143 26.77 11.79 4.44
N ASN A 144 25.75 12.56 4.08
CA ASN A 144 25.44 12.83 2.67
C ASN A 144 26.64 13.44 1.92
N GLU A 145 27.44 14.28 2.59
CA GLU A 145 28.63 14.90 2.01
C GLU A 145 29.70 13.85 1.66
N ILE A 146 29.93 12.90 2.58
CA ILE A 146 30.86 11.80 2.35
C ILE A 146 30.37 10.96 1.17
N LEU A 147 29.09 10.56 1.15
CA LEU A 147 28.50 9.79 0.04
C LEU A 147 28.52 10.54 -1.29
N ASN A 148 28.35 11.87 -1.29
CA ASN A 148 28.38 12.69 -2.51
C ASN A 148 29.81 12.87 -3.06
N THR A 149 30.82 12.82 -2.18
CA THR A 149 32.24 12.94 -2.56
C THR A 149 32.89 11.60 -2.93
N MET A 150 32.27 10.47 -2.63
CA MET A 150 32.80 9.16 -3.03
C MET A 150 33.03 9.05 -4.54
N ASN A 151 34.16 8.44 -4.92
CA ASN A 151 34.47 8.15 -6.33
C ASN A 151 33.59 7.03 -6.90
N LYS A 152 33.01 6.19 -6.04
CA LYS A 152 32.16 5.07 -6.44
C LYS A 152 30.72 5.53 -6.68
N ASP A 153 30.18 5.17 -7.84
CA ASP A 153 28.75 5.32 -8.12
C ASP A 153 27.92 4.40 -7.20
N LEU A 154 27.16 4.99 -6.29
CA LEU A 154 26.20 4.28 -5.45
C LEU A 154 24.86 4.18 -6.18
N ASN A 155 24.57 3.02 -6.73
CA ASN A 155 23.29 2.76 -7.39
C ASN A 155 22.21 2.50 -6.35
N CYS A 156 21.04 3.09 -6.56
CA CYS A 156 19.85 2.82 -5.78
C CYS A 156 19.40 1.39 -6.04
N SER A 157 19.21 0.62 -4.97
CA SER A 157 18.79 -0.77 -5.01
C SER A 157 17.27 -0.90 -5.09
N SER A 158 16.56 -0.01 -4.42
CA SER A 158 15.10 -0.04 -4.34
C SER A 158 14.50 1.35 -4.07
N ILE A 159 13.32 1.59 -4.61
CA ILE A 159 12.51 2.78 -4.35
C ILE A 159 11.26 2.35 -3.59
N PHE A 160 10.97 3.01 -2.48
CA PHE A 160 9.76 2.81 -1.70
C PHE A 160 8.82 3.99 -1.90
N ILE A 161 7.54 3.72 -2.17
CA ILE A 161 6.48 4.72 -2.25
C ILE A 161 5.46 4.40 -1.17
N TYR A 162 5.17 5.38 -0.33
CA TYR A 162 4.33 5.23 0.86
C TYR A 162 3.55 6.52 1.13
N GLN A 163 2.53 6.44 1.99
CA GLN A 163 1.78 7.60 2.43
C GLN A 163 2.47 8.23 3.63
N SER A 164 3.00 9.45 3.47
CA SER A 164 3.43 10.30 4.57
C SER A 164 2.20 11.07 5.09
N THR A 165 1.97 11.03 6.40
CA THR A 165 0.86 11.72 7.05
C THR A 165 1.33 13.10 7.53
N SER A 166 0.52 14.13 7.28
CA SER A 166 0.84 15.53 7.65
C SER A 166 0.81 15.76 9.16
N ASP A 167 0.16 14.89 9.92
CA ASP A 167 0.06 15.05 11.39
C ASP A 167 1.43 14.97 12.09
N GLU A 168 2.47 14.48 11.41
CA GLU A 168 3.85 14.50 11.90
C GLU A 168 4.42 15.93 12.00
N THR A 169 3.87 16.94 11.30
CA THR A 169 4.40 18.31 11.33
C THR A 169 3.80 19.20 12.42
N ASN A 170 2.69 18.82 13.05
CA ASN A 170 1.91 19.74 13.90
C ASN A 170 2.05 19.50 15.42
N ASN A 171 2.78 18.46 15.85
CA ASN A 171 3.00 18.16 17.27
C ASN A 171 4.41 18.54 17.76
N SER A 172 5.08 19.49 17.08
CA SER A 172 6.46 19.91 17.36
C SER A 172 6.61 21.00 18.43
N ASP A 173 5.65 21.13 19.36
CA ASP A 173 5.77 22.09 20.48
C ASP A 173 6.80 21.66 21.54
N ASN A 174 7.46 20.51 21.36
CA ASN A 174 8.64 20.12 22.13
C ASN A 174 9.89 20.22 21.21
N GLU A 175 10.51 21.39 21.20
CA GLU A 175 11.64 21.83 20.35
C GLU A 175 12.94 21.03 20.46
N THR A 176 13.02 19.96 21.25
CA THR A 176 14.28 19.24 21.46
C THR A 176 14.17 17.79 21.02
N ASN A 177 14.79 17.51 19.87
CA ASN A 177 15.07 16.21 19.25
C ASN A 177 14.00 15.63 18.31
N ASN A 178 14.09 15.99 17.02
CA ASN A 178 14.85 15.22 16.03
C ASN A 178 14.21 15.38 14.64
N ASN A 179 15.07 15.59 13.64
CA ASN A 179 14.83 15.30 12.23
C ASN A 179 14.50 13.80 12.09
N ASN A 180 13.30 13.43 12.49
CA ASN A 180 12.86 12.05 12.45
C ASN A 180 12.63 11.70 10.97
N PHE A 181 13.59 10.97 10.41
CA PHE A 181 13.59 10.54 9.02
C PHE A 181 12.25 9.94 8.62
N LEU A 182 11.58 10.54 7.63
CA LEU A 182 10.21 10.21 7.22
C LEU A 182 10.00 8.70 6.99
N TRP A 183 10.97 8.02 6.37
CA TRP A 183 10.90 6.58 6.15
C TRP A 183 10.99 5.78 7.44
N MET A 184 11.87 6.17 8.38
CA MET A 184 12.06 5.44 9.63
C MET A 184 10.85 5.58 10.55
N ASN A 185 10.26 6.78 10.61
CA ASN A 185 8.98 7.00 11.27
C ASN A 185 7.90 6.10 10.67
N TYR A 186 7.74 6.18 9.35
CA TYR A 186 6.74 5.41 8.64
C TYR A 186 6.90 3.91 8.88
N SER A 187 8.10 3.36 8.69
CA SER A 187 8.37 1.93 8.84
C SER A 187 8.18 1.46 10.28
N LYS A 188 8.57 2.27 11.27
CA LYS A 188 8.36 1.99 12.69
C LYS A 188 6.87 2.02 13.05
N ASN A 189 6.13 3.05 12.63
CA ASN A 189 4.70 3.19 12.91
C ASN A 189 3.89 2.08 12.23
N LEU A 190 4.25 1.75 10.98
CA LEU A 190 3.68 0.65 10.23
C LEU A 190 3.93 -0.67 10.97
N SER A 191 5.19 -0.97 11.33
CA SER A 191 5.57 -2.17 12.09
C SER A 191 4.82 -2.29 13.42
N ASN A 192 4.68 -1.18 14.16
CA ASN A 192 3.91 -1.17 15.40
C ASN A 192 2.43 -1.44 15.17
N THR A 193 1.84 -0.85 14.12
CA THR A 193 0.43 -1.06 13.76
C THR A 193 0.17 -2.51 13.40
N LEU A 194 1.03 -3.11 12.57
CA LEU A 194 0.90 -4.48 12.09
C LEU A 194 1.03 -5.55 13.17
N LYS A 195 1.60 -5.20 14.34
CA LYS A 195 1.67 -6.08 15.52
C LYS A 195 0.38 -6.08 16.34
N ILE A 196 -0.50 -5.09 16.14
CA ILE A 196 -1.80 -5.04 16.82
C ILE A 196 -2.68 -6.14 16.23
N LYS A 197 -3.40 -6.88 17.09
CA LYS A 197 -4.34 -7.89 16.62
C LYS A 197 -5.47 -7.25 15.81
N PRO A 198 -5.96 -7.92 14.75
CA PRO A 198 -7.10 -7.42 13.97
C PRO A 198 -8.28 -7.02 14.85
N SER A 199 -8.63 -5.73 14.83
CA SER A 199 -9.60 -5.09 15.71
C SER A 199 -10.02 -3.72 15.15
N ILE A 200 -10.98 -3.05 15.79
CA ILE A 200 -11.34 -1.65 15.46
C ILE A 200 -10.15 -0.72 15.70
N GLU A 201 -9.42 -0.92 16.79
CA GLU A 201 -8.24 -0.13 17.14
C GLU A 201 -7.15 -0.28 16.07
N TYR A 202 -6.96 -1.50 15.57
CA TYR A 202 -6.09 -1.77 14.44
C TYR A 202 -6.50 -0.99 13.20
N LEU A 203 -7.77 -1.06 12.81
CA LEU A 203 -8.29 -0.32 11.65
C LEU A 203 -8.14 1.20 11.81
N ASN A 204 -8.40 1.74 13.00
CA ASN A 204 -8.22 3.16 13.29
C ASN A 204 -6.74 3.57 13.17
N SER A 205 -5.83 2.75 13.68
CA SER A 205 -4.38 2.99 13.58
C SER A 205 -3.90 2.91 12.13
N LEU A 206 -4.40 1.93 11.37
CA LEU A 206 -4.10 1.79 9.96
C LEU A 206 -4.65 2.96 9.13
N ASN A 207 -5.87 3.43 9.41
CA ASN A 207 -6.49 4.57 8.74
C ASN A 207 -5.76 5.89 9.02
N LYS A 208 -5.14 6.03 10.19
CA LYS A 208 -4.27 7.17 10.47
C LYS A 208 -3.03 7.16 9.58
N LEU A 209 -2.41 5.99 9.39
CA LEU A 209 -1.23 5.85 8.53
C LEU A 209 -1.57 6.00 7.04
N ILE A 210 -2.67 5.37 6.63
CA ILE A 210 -3.07 5.27 5.23
C ILE A 210 -4.56 5.64 5.20
N PRO A 211 -4.88 6.94 5.15
CA PRO A 211 -6.25 7.36 4.94
C PRO A 211 -6.83 6.66 3.71
N SER A 212 -8.10 6.28 3.79
CA SER A 212 -8.82 5.84 2.59
C SER A 212 -8.67 6.93 1.55
N ILE A 213 -8.26 6.54 0.33
CA ILE A 213 -8.21 7.49 -0.78
C ILE A 213 -9.59 8.11 -0.83
N ASN A 214 -9.66 9.43 -0.66
CA ASN A 214 -10.89 10.22 -0.65
C ASN A 214 -11.69 9.90 -1.90
N GLU A 215 -12.55 8.90 -1.81
CA GLU A 215 -13.50 8.59 -2.83
C GLU A 215 -14.47 9.75 -2.82
N ILE A 216 -14.47 10.49 -3.93
CA ILE A 216 -15.42 11.55 -4.28
C ILE A 216 -16.73 11.30 -3.54
N ASN A 217 -17.13 12.26 -2.69
CA ASN A 217 -18.31 12.18 -1.83
C ASN A 217 -19.58 12.07 -2.69
N ASN A 218 -19.84 10.87 -3.21
CA ASN A 218 -21.10 10.51 -3.80
C ASN A 218 -22.08 10.41 -2.62
N LYS A 219 -22.75 11.53 -2.32
CA LYS A 219 -23.70 11.65 -1.20
C LYS A 219 -24.75 10.53 -1.17
N ASN A 220 -25.01 9.90 -2.32
CA ASN A 220 -26.04 8.89 -2.50
C ASN A 220 -25.55 7.44 -2.42
N GLN A 221 -24.27 7.17 -2.14
CA GLN A 221 -23.74 5.82 -2.01
C GLN A 221 -23.57 5.42 -0.54
N ILE A 222 -24.04 4.22 -0.19
CA ILE A 222 -23.76 3.58 1.10
C ILE A 222 -22.31 3.10 1.07
N LYS A 223 -21.52 3.57 2.04
CA LYS A 223 -20.13 3.15 2.24
C LYS A 223 -20.00 2.56 3.64
N ILE A 224 -19.71 1.27 3.69
CA ILE A 224 -19.45 0.56 4.93
C ILE A 224 -17.99 0.83 5.30
N GLU A 225 -17.74 1.35 6.50
CA GLU A 225 -16.39 1.53 7.04
C GLU A 225 -15.82 0.17 7.45
N TYR A 226 -16.61 -0.60 8.19
CA TYR A 226 -16.32 -1.98 8.56
C TYR A 226 -17.58 -2.72 9.01
N SER A 227 -17.49 -4.05 9.07
CA SER A 227 -18.47 -4.90 9.74
C SER A 227 -17.78 -5.75 10.80
N ILE A 228 -18.38 -5.87 11.98
CA ILE A 228 -17.85 -6.66 13.09
C ILE A 228 -18.85 -7.73 13.44
N TYR A 229 -18.36 -8.97 13.49
CA TYR A 229 -19.09 -10.08 14.04
C TYR A 229 -18.55 -10.39 15.44
N ASN A 230 -19.37 -10.17 16.47
CA ASN A 230 -18.99 -10.53 17.83
C ASN A 230 -19.42 -11.99 18.09
N TYR A 231 -18.44 -12.90 18.10
CA TYR A 231 -18.69 -14.32 18.32
C TYR A 231 -19.10 -14.66 19.77
N GLU A 232 -18.78 -13.80 20.75
CA GLU A 232 -19.09 -14.01 22.16
C GLU A 232 -20.56 -13.73 22.46
N ILE A 233 -21.08 -12.63 21.91
CA ILE A 233 -22.49 -12.26 21.98
C ILE A 233 -23.20 -12.90 20.78
N LYS A 234 -23.02 -14.22 20.61
CA LYS A 234 -23.62 -15.05 19.55
C LYS A 234 -24.92 -14.41 19.07
N ASP A 235 -24.99 -14.13 17.78
CA ASP A 235 -26.17 -13.64 17.07
C ASP A 235 -26.17 -12.17 16.64
N ASN A 236 -25.03 -11.46 16.58
CA ASN A 236 -25.02 -10.15 15.94
C ASN A 236 -23.84 -9.81 15.04
N ILE A 237 -24.14 -9.15 13.92
CA ILE A 237 -23.19 -8.43 13.07
C ILE A 237 -23.53 -6.94 13.15
N GLU A 238 -22.52 -6.11 13.42
CA GLU A 238 -22.65 -4.66 13.40
C GLU A 238 -21.91 -4.10 12.18
N PHE A 239 -22.62 -3.29 11.39
CA PHE A 239 -22.06 -2.52 10.29
C PHE A 239 -21.88 -1.08 10.76
N LYS A 240 -20.69 -0.53 10.60
CA LYS A 240 -20.45 0.90 10.74
C LYS A 240 -20.33 1.52 9.36
N PHE A 241 -21.02 2.63 9.15
CA PHE A 241 -21.01 3.33 7.88
C PHE A 241 -20.07 4.52 7.94
N PHE A 242 -19.22 4.62 6.92
CA PHE A 242 -18.47 5.83 6.63
C PHE A 242 -19.39 6.90 6.03
N ASN A 243 -20.28 6.49 5.12
CA ASN A 243 -21.30 7.35 4.52
C ASN A 243 -22.60 6.55 4.33
N HIS A 244 -23.73 7.16 4.63
CA HIS A 244 -25.04 6.58 4.39
C HIS A 244 -26.01 7.69 3.96
N PRO A 245 -26.82 7.52 2.89
CA PRO A 245 -27.72 8.57 2.41
C PRO A 245 -28.70 9.09 3.46
N LEU A 246 -29.04 8.24 4.44
CA LEU A 246 -29.90 8.56 5.58
C LEU A 246 -29.13 9.03 6.84
N ASN A 247 -27.83 9.33 6.73
CA ASN A 247 -26.94 9.68 7.85
C ASN A 247 -26.91 8.65 9.00
N ILE A 248 -27.15 7.37 8.68
CA ILE A 248 -27.05 6.26 9.63
C ILE A 248 -25.58 5.97 9.90
N LYS A 249 -25.18 6.01 11.17
CA LYS A 249 -23.77 5.75 11.57
C LYS A 249 -23.46 4.26 11.71
N PHE A 250 -24.42 3.48 12.19
CA PHE A 250 -24.27 2.04 12.35
C PHE A 250 -25.61 1.31 12.22
N PHE A 251 -25.56 0.03 11.89
CA PHE A 251 -26.72 -0.86 11.83
C PHE A 251 -26.34 -2.26 12.33
N LYS A 252 -27.17 -2.83 13.21
CA LYS A 252 -26.91 -4.12 13.84
C LYS A 252 -27.91 -5.15 13.35
N ILE A 253 -27.42 -6.19 12.69
CA ILE A 253 -28.18 -7.37 12.28
C ILE A 253 -28.14 -8.37 13.43
N LYS A 254 -29.31 -8.73 13.96
CA LYS A 254 -29.48 -9.83 14.90
C LYS A 254 -29.98 -11.07 14.18
N PHE A 255 -29.24 -12.17 14.25
CA PHE A 255 -29.63 -13.41 13.56
C PHE A 255 -30.97 -13.94 14.09
N GLY A 256 -31.86 -14.35 13.19
CA GLY A 256 -33.21 -14.81 13.51
C GLY A 256 -34.21 -13.73 13.93
N ILE A 257 -33.77 -12.48 14.13
CA ILE A 257 -34.62 -11.37 14.58
C ILE A 257 -34.74 -10.30 13.50
N THR A 258 -33.62 -9.84 12.95
CA THR A 258 -33.62 -8.79 11.93
C THR A 258 -34.20 -9.33 10.63
N THR A 259 -35.25 -8.65 10.15
CA THR A 259 -35.99 -9.04 8.96
C THR A 259 -35.30 -8.58 7.68
N MET A 260 -35.59 -9.24 6.56
CA MET A 260 -35.08 -8.83 5.25
C MET A 260 -35.56 -7.42 4.86
N GLN A 261 -36.76 -7.02 5.30
CA GLN A 261 -37.29 -5.67 5.04
C GLN A 261 -36.46 -4.59 5.75
N GLU A 262 -36.03 -4.84 6.98
CA GLU A 262 -35.13 -3.95 7.70
C GLU A 262 -33.76 -3.85 7.01
N ILE A 263 -33.21 -4.99 6.56
CA ILE A 263 -31.96 -5.01 5.80
C ILE A 263 -32.10 -4.19 4.51
N ILE A 264 -33.16 -4.39 3.72
CA ILE A 264 -33.40 -3.65 2.47
C ILE A 264 -33.59 -2.15 2.74
N LYS A 265 -34.26 -1.77 3.83
CA LYS A 265 -34.43 -0.37 4.21
C LYS A 265 -33.10 0.33 4.45
N ILE A 266 -32.11 -0.39 4.97
CA ILE A 266 -30.77 0.14 5.24
C ILE A 266 -29.89 0.05 3.99
N PHE A 267 -29.68 -1.15 3.44
CA PHE A 267 -28.70 -1.40 2.37
C PHE A 267 -29.24 -1.21 0.95
N GLY A 268 -30.54 -0.98 0.79
CA GLY A 268 -31.20 -1.02 -0.51
C GLY A 268 -31.49 -2.45 -0.97
N PHE A 269 -32.09 -2.57 -2.16
CA PHE A 269 -32.35 -3.88 -2.76
C PHE A 269 -31.02 -4.50 -3.24
N PRO A 270 -30.83 -5.81 -3.05
CA PRO A 270 -29.70 -6.50 -3.66
C PRO A 270 -29.77 -6.37 -5.18
N GLN A 271 -28.61 -6.22 -5.82
CA GLN A 271 -28.57 -6.19 -7.27
C GLN A 271 -29.05 -7.53 -7.85
N ASP A 272 -29.95 -7.47 -8.82
CA ASP A 272 -30.47 -8.61 -9.57
C ASP A 272 -29.38 -9.55 -10.10
N THR A 273 -28.21 -9.01 -10.43
CA THR A 273 -27.05 -9.76 -10.96
C THR A 273 -26.48 -10.74 -9.95
N ILE A 274 -26.53 -10.43 -8.65
CA ILE A 274 -26.08 -11.32 -7.57
C ILE A 274 -27.10 -12.46 -7.35
N LEU A 275 -28.39 -12.14 -7.42
CA LEU A 275 -29.48 -13.12 -7.29
C LEU A 275 -29.58 -14.04 -8.52
N LYS A 276 -29.23 -13.53 -9.70
CA LYS A 276 -29.23 -14.27 -10.99
C LYS A 276 -27.88 -14.90 -11.30
N ARG A 277 -27.11 -15.36 -10.31
CA ARG A 277 -25.97 -16.24 -10.58
C ARG A 277 -26.54 -17.53 -11.18
N LYS A 278 -26.61 -17.54 -12.51
CA LYS A 278 -27.19 -18.58 -13.35
C LYS A 278 -26.67 -19.94 -12.87
N SER A 279 -27.58 -20.89 -12.77
CA SER A 279 -27.36 -22.33 -12.63
C SER A 279 -26.54 -22.91 -13.80
N ARG A 280 -25.32 -22.41 -14.01
CA ARG A 280 -24.34 -22.88 -15.01
C ARG A 280 -23.16 -23.59 -14.36
N LEU A 281 -23.31 -24.04 -13.11
CA LEU A 281 -22.36 -24.93 -12.44
C LEU A 281 -22.87 -26.38 -12.48
N ASN A 282 -22.96 -26.95 -13.68
CA ASN A 282 -22.94 -28.40 -13.83
C ASN A 282 -21.79 -28.92 -14.73
N ASP A 283 -20.95 -28.06 -15.32
CA ASP A 283 -19.89 -28.52 -16.25
C ASP A 283 -18.45 -28.09 -15.90
N ILE A 284 -18.15 -27.74 -14.65
CA ILE A 284 -16.75 -27.70 -14.21
C ILE A 284 -16.36 -29.10 -13.76
N GLN A 285 -15.95 -29.94 -14.71
CA GLN A 285 -15.18 -31.14 -14.41
C GLN A 285 -13.92 -30.71 -13.65
N MET A 286 -13.86 -30.99 -12.35
CA MET A 286 -12.62 -30.88 -11.60
C MET A 286 -11.58 -31.80 -12.24
N LYS A 287 -10.63 -31.25 -13.00
CA LYS A 287 -9.41 -31.96 -13.36
C LYS A 287 -8.69 -32.33 -12.07
N LYS A 288 -8.73 -33.62 -11.71
CA LYS A 288 -7.93 -34.15 -10.61
C LYS A 288 -6.45 -33.89 -10.93
N PHE A 289 -5.81 -33.05 -10.12
CA PHE A 289 -4.36 -33.01 -10.07
C PHE A 289 -3.88 -34.36 -9.53
N LYS A 290 -3.14 -35.11 -10.35
CA LYS A 290 -2.33 -36.22 -9.85
C LYS A 290 -1.12 -35.59 -9.15
N LEU A 291 -0.96 -35.91 -7.87
CA LEU A 291 0.32 -35.79 -7.16
C LEU A 291 1.32 -36.77 -7.76
#